data_AF-A0A8B3L647-F1
#
_entry.id   AF-A0A8B3L647-F1
#
_cell.length_a   1.000
_cell.length_b   1.000
_cell.length_c   1.000
_cell.angle_alpha   90.00
_cell.angle_beta   90.00
_cell.angle_gamma   90.00
#
_symmetry.space_group_name_H-M   'P 1'
#
loop_
_entity.id
_entity.type
_entity.pdbx_description
1 polymer ?
#
loop_
_entity_poly.entity_id
_entity_poly.type
_entity_poly.pdbx_seq_one_letter_code
_entity_poly.pdbx_strand_id
1 'polypeptide(L)'
;RGRGVKQDALHVGHAAAHRIYAEWFTLRDLLRPTLDDRAIWLFSKAIAETMRAEIPVTFFRRALIDSGLDPDAIEPSPDEALLMSFGTALAADANAVADETWAALKARYDETLLVNLVAFAGIMVATCVFTNGVKVDLDPELEGYRRNA
;
A
#
# COMPACT_ATOMS: atom_id res chain seq x y z
N ARG A 1 -0.54 18.05 -25.60
CA ARG A 1 0.41 16.92 -25.80
C ARG A 1 1.24 16.83 -24.53
N GLY A 2 0.83 15.95 -23.61
CA GLY A 2 1.24 15.97 -22.20
C GLY A 2 2.70 15.57 -22.01
N ARG A 3 3.41 16.31 -21.17
CA ARG A 3 4.72 15.93 -20.62
C ARG A 3 4.49 14.88 -19.53
N GLY A 4 4.18 13.64 -19.92
CA GLY A 4 4.20 12.51 -18.99
C GLY A 4 5.65 12.21 -18.65
N VAL A 5 6.03 12.35 -17.37
CA VAL A 5 7.33 11.87 -16.89
C VAL A 5 7.23 10.35 -16.92
N LYS A 6 8.08 9.67 -17.70
CA LYS A 6 8.17 8.20 -17.67
C LYS A 6 8.59 7.75 -16.27
N GLN A 7 8.08 6.63 -15.78
CA GLN A 7 8.44 6.06 -14.48
C GLN A 7 9.97 5.92 -14.33
N ASP A 8 10.69 5.60 -15.42
CA ASP A 8 12.16 5.55 -15.48
C ASP A 8 12.85 6.91 -15.33
N ALA A 9 12.22 8.01 -15.74
CA ALA A 9 12.80 9.35 -15.62
C ALA A 9 12.84 9.86 -14.16
N LEU A 10 12.02 9.28 -13.27
CA LEU A 10 12.10 9.53 -11.82
C LEU A 10 13.29 8.83 -11.16
N HIS A 11 13.77 7.72 -11.74
CA HIS A 11 14.86 6.92 -11.18
C HIS A 11 16.25 7.54 -11.42
N VAL A 12 16.42 8.32 -12.48
CA VAL A 12 17.76 8.79 -12.94
C VAL A 12 18.13 10.19 -12.43
N GLY A 13 17.17 10.99 -11.92
CA GLY A 13 17.42 12.40 -11.53
C GLY A 13 17.42 12.75 -10.04
N HIS A 14 16.81 11.92 -9.17
CA HIS A 14 16.56 12.28 -7.76
C HIS A 14 16.86 11.12 -6.80
N ALA A 15 18.15 10.79 -6.62
CA ALA A 15 18.61 9.72 -5.74
C ALA A 15 18.03 9.78 -4.31
N ALA A 16 17.80 10.99 -3.78
CA ALA A 16 17.21 11.16 -2.44
C ALA A 16 15.74 10.72 -2.37
N ALA A 17 14.91 11.09 -3.35
CA ALA A 17 13.50 10.68 -3.39
C ALA A 17 13.38 9.17 -3.57
N HIS A 18 14.13 8.61 -4.52
CA HIS A 18 14.19 7.16 -4.72
C HIS A 18 14.57 6.42 -3.44
N ARG A 19 15.64 6.85 -2.75
CA ARG A 19 16.07 6.26 -1.47
C ARG A 19 14.98 6.32 -0.41
N ILE A 20 14.33 7.47 -0.22
CA ILE A 20 13.30 7.63 0.82
C ILE A 20 12.09 6.73 0.54
N TYR A 21 11.61 6.66 -0.71
CA TYR A 21 10.50 5.79 -1.05
C TYR A 21 10.89 4.30 -1.06
N ALA A 22 12.17 3.97 -1.27
CA ALA A 22 12.67 2.60 -1.13
C ALA A 22 12.68 2.13 0.34
N GLU A 23 12.63 3.01 1.34
CA GLU A 23 12.47 2.60 2.75
C GLU A 23 11.12 1.92 3.01
N TRP A 24 10.19 1.95 2.06
CA TRP A 24 9.03 1.07 2.05
C TRP A 24 9.42 -0.41 2.22
N PHE A 25 10.50 -0.86 1.55
CA PHE A 25 10.99 -2.24 1.68
C PHE A 25 11.54 -2.52 3.07
N THR A 26 12.27 -1.58 3.66
CA THR A 26 12.75 -1.66 5.05
C THR A 26 11.57 -1.81 6.02
N LEU A 27 10.56 -0.94 5.90
CA LEU A 27 9.38 -0.98 6.76
C LEU A 27 8.56 -2.27 6.55
N ARG A 28 8.47 -2.76 5.30
CA ARG A 28 7.85 -4.06 5.01
C ARG A 28 8.55 -5.18 5.77
N ASP A 29 9.88 -5.23 5.70
CA ASP A 29 10.66 -6.30 6.32
C ASP A 29 10.55 -6.30 7.86
N LEU A 30 10.21 -5.15 8.47
CA LEU A 30 9.87 -5.08 9.89
C LEU A 30 8.49 -5.67 10.23
N LEU A 31 7.57 -5.78 9.26
CA LEU A 31 6.25 -6.39 9.44
C LEU A 31 6.27 -7.91 9.22
N ARG A 32 7.12 -8.39 8.29
CA ARG A 32 7.19 -9.80 7.85
C ARG A 32 7.38 -10.85 8.95
N PRO A 33 8.04 -10.57 10.10
CA PRO A 33 8.11 -11.55 11.18
C PRO A 33 6.75 -11.92 11.78
N THR A 34 5.71 -11.10 11.58
CA THR A 34 4.38 -11.32 12.16
C THR A 34 3.26 -11.34 11.11
N LEU A 35 3.40 -10.58 10.03
CA LEU A 35 2.42 -10.47 8.96
C LEU A 35 2.98 -11.12 7.69
N ASP A 36 2.22 -12.00 7.05
CA ASP A 36 2.63 -12.55 5.76
C ASP A 36 2.53 -11.51 4.63
N ASP A 37 3.16 -11.81 3.50
CA ASP A 37 3.20 -10.89 2.37
C ASP A 37 1.78 -10.60 1.83
N ARG A 38 0.86 -11.58 1.90
CA ARG A 38 -0.54 -11.43 1.50
C ARG A 38 -1.27 -10.37 2.35
N ALA A 39 -1.17 -10.42 3.67
CA ALA A 39 -1.76 -9.44 4.57
C ALA A 39 -1.19 -8.04 4.33
N ILE A 40 0.12 -7.94 4.10
CA ILE A 40 0.77 -6.66 3.79
C ILE A 40 0.30 -6.09 2.44
N TRP A 41 0.15 -6.93 1.41
CA TRP A 41 -0.36 -6.50 0.10
C TRP A 41 -1.82 -6.05 0.17
N LEU A 42 -2.68 -6.78 0.90
CA LEU A 42 -4.07 -6.40 1.12
C LEU A 42 -4.19 -5.07 1.88
N PHE A 43 -3.39 -4.90 2.94
CA PHE A 43 -3.30 -3.64 3.68
C PHE A 43 -2.88 -2.46 2.79
N SER A 44 -1.82 -2.65 2.02
CA SER A 44 -1.29 -1.62 1.12
C SER A 44 -2.27 -1.27 0.00
N LYS A 45 -2.95 -2.28 -0.56
CA LYS A 45 -3.99 -2.12 -1.58
C LYS A 45 -5.18 -1.33 -1.04
N ALA A 46 -5.64 -1.61 0.18
CA ALA A 46 -6.75 -0.89 0.80
C ALA A 46 -6.45 0.61 0.98
N ILE A 47 -5.23 0.95 1.42
CA ILE A 47 -4.74 2.33 1.49
C ILE A 47 -4.75 2.99 0.10
N ALA A 48 -4.17 2.30 -0.89
CA ALA A 48 -4.07 2.82 -2.25
C ALA A 48 -5.43 3.02 -2.94
N GLU A 49 -6.37 2.10 -2.74
CA GLU A 49 -7.75 2.22 -3.24
C GLU A 49 -8.46 3.42 -2.60
N THR A 50 -8.30 3.61 -1.28
CA THR A 50 -8.86 4.76 -0.55
C THR A 50 -8.31 6.09 -1.08
N MET A 51 -7.00 6.14 -1.34
CA MET A 51 -6.30 7.30 -1.89
C MET A 51 -6.49 7.47 -3.41
N ARG A 52 -7.20 6.54 -4.07
CA ARG A 52 -7.40 6.51 -5.53
C ARG A 52 -6.08 6.54 -6.31
N ALA A 53 -5.06 5.84 -5.81
CA ALA A 53 -3.74 5.79 -6.40
C ALA A 53 -3.57 4.57 -7.31
N GLU A 54 -3.79 4.77 -8.61
CA GLU A 54 -3.89 3.68 -9.59
C GLU A 54 -2.60 2.85 -9.73
N ILE A 55 -1.43 3.50 -9.70
CA ILE A 55 -0.13 2.82 -9.83
C ILE A 55 0.08 1.82 -8.67
N PRO A 56 0.03 2.21 -7.38
CA PRO A 56 0.12 1.25 -6.28
C PRO A 56 -1.00 0.20 -6.28
N VAL A 57 -2.25 0.58 -6.60
CA VAL A 57 -3.35 -0.41 -6.71
C VAL A 57 -2.99 -1.51 -7.70
N THR A 58 -2.51 -1.13 -8.89
CA THR A 58 -2.16 -2.08 -9.93
C THR A 58 -0.94 -2.92 -9.55
N PHE A 59 0.05 -2.31 -8.89
CA PHE A 59 1.22 -3.02 -8.37
C PHE A 59 0.83 -4.14 -7.38
N PHE A 60 -0.06 -3.86 -6.42
CA PHE A 60 -0.49 -4.88 -5.45
C PHE A 60 -1.46 -5.89 -6.05
N ARG A 61 -2.28 -5.51 -7.04
CA ARG A 61 -3.06 -6.47 -7.84
C ARG A 61 -2.14 -7.47 -8.54
N ARG A 62 -1.07 -7.00 -9.18
CA ARG A 62 -0.04 -7.86 -9.77
C ARG A 62 0.58 -8.79 -8.73
N ALA A 63 1.02 -8.28 -7.59
CA ALA A 63 1.63 -9.10 -6.54
C ALA A 63 0.71 -10.24 -6.07
N LEU A 64 -0.59 -9.95 -5.90
CA LEU A 64 -1.60 -10.96 -5.56
C LEU A 64 -1.79 -11.98 -6.69
N ILE A 65 -1.92 -11.54 -7.94
CA ILE A 65 -2.08 -12.42 -9.12
C ILE A 65 -0.87 -13.33 -9.31
N ASP A 66 0.34 -12.78 -9.23
CA ASP A 66 1.59 -13.52 -9.38
C ASP A 66 1.78 -14.54 -8.24
N SER A 67 1.13 -14.33 -7.08
CA SER A 67 1.07 -15.30 -5.98
C SER A 67 -0.03 -16.36 -6.12
N GLY A 68 -0.80 -16.33 -7.23
CA GLY A 68 -1.89 -17.28 -7.50
C GLY A 68 -3.24 -16.92 -6.90
N LEU A 69 -3.43 -15.67 -6.45
CA LEU A 69 -4.68 -15.17 -5.89
C LEU A 69 -5.46 -14.33 -6.90
N ASP A 70 -6.79 -14.38 -6.85
CA ASP A 70 -7.65 -13.46 -7.58
C ASP A 70 -7.96 -12.22 -6.71
N PRO A 71 -7.43 -11.01 -7.01
CA PRO A 71 -7.63 -9.82 -6.19
C PRO A 71 -9.09 -9.40 -6.00
N ASP A 72 -9.99 -9.84 -6.88
CA ASP A 72 -11.40 -9.48 -6.85
C ASP A 72 -12.27 -10.58 -6.18
N ALA A 73 -11.69 -11.74 -5.85
CA ALA A 73 -12.36 -12.85 -5.16
C ALA A 73 -11.72 -13.23 -3.81
N ILE A 74 -10.82 -12.39 -3.28
CA ILE A 74 -10.20 -12.64 -1.96
C ILE A 74 -11.24 -12.48 -0.85
N GLU A 75 -11.42 -13.56 -0.08
CA GLU A 75 -12.04 -13.51 1.24
C GLU A 75 -10.93 -13.28 2.29
N PRO A 76 -10.88 -12.08 2.92
CA PRO A 76 -9.88 -11.80 3.93
C PRO A 76 -10.20 -12.56 5.24
N SER A 77 -9.16 -13.07 5.89
CA SER A 77 -9.26 -13.54 7.27
C SER A 77 -9.64 -12.40 8.22
N PRO A 78 -10.08 -12.69 9.46
CA PRO A 78 -10.41 -11.64 10.43
C PRO A 78 -9.26 -10.66 10.69
N ASP A 79 -8.02 -11.15 10.73
CA ASP A 79 -6.83 -10.32 10.93
C ASP A 79 -6.55 -9.45 9.69
N GLU A 80 -6.66 -10.01 8.48
CA GLU A 80 -6.53 -9.27 7.23
C GLU A 80 -7.60 -8.18 7.11
N ALA A 81 -8.85 -8.50 7.44
CA ALA A 81 -9.96 -7.56 7.42
C ALA A 81 -9.77 -6.41 8.43
N LEU A 82 -9.21 -6.70 9.62
CA LEU A 82 -8.86 -5.68 10.60
C LEU A 82 -7.77 -4.74 10.06
N LEU A 83 -6.69 -5.28 9.48
CA LEU A 83 -5.62 -4.49 8.88
C LEU A 83 -6.16 -3.63 7.72
N MET A 84 -6.92 -4.20 6.79
CA MET A 84 -7.53 -3.48 5.67
C MET A 84 -8.45 -2.34 6.15
N SER A 85 -9.27 -2.58 7.18
CA SER A 85 -10.16 -1.58 7.76
C SER A 85 -9.36 -0.44 8.40
N PHE A 86 -8.31 -0.78 9.17
CA PHE A 86 -7.40 0.19 9.74
C PHE A 86 -6.72 1.04 8.67
N GLY A 87 -6.21 0.41 7.61
CA GLY A 87 -5.53 1.12 6.51
C GLY A 87 -6.47 2.05 5.75
N THR A 88 -7.70 1.61 5.52
CA THR A 88 -8.77 2.43 4.91
C THR A 88 -9.08 3.65 5.78
N ALA A 89 -9.31 3.45 7.08
CA ALA A 89 -9.61 4.54 8.00
C ALA A 89 -8.44 5.54 8.10
N LEU A 90 -7.21 5.03 8.24
CA LEU A 90 -6.01 5.86 8.34
C LEU A 90 -5.78 6.69 7.08
N ALA A 91 -5.96 6.09 5.90
CA ALA A 91 -5.82 6.78 4.63
C ALA A 91 -6.90 7.84 4.38
N ALA A 92 -8.12 7.64 4.91
CA ALA A 92 -9.21 8.58 4.80
C ALA A 92 -9.04 9.78 5.77
N ASP A 93 -8.82 9.50 7.05
CA ASP A 93 -8.50 10.47 8.09
C ASP A 93 -7.84 9.77 9.29
N ALA A 94 -6.52 9.91 9.42
CA ALA A 94 -5.76 9.29 10.49
C ALA A 94 -6.17 9.75 11.91
N ASN A 95 -6.83 10.91 12.04
CA ASN A 95 -7.33 11.40 13.34
C ASN A 95 -8.70 10.82 13.70
N ALA A 96 -9.39 10.17 12.75
CA ALA A 96 -10.73 9.62 12.92
C ALA A 96 -10.74 8.08 12.99
N VAL A 97 -9.58 7.43 13.16
CA VAL A 97 -9.52 5.98 13.40
C VAL A 97 -10.19 5.67 14.73
N ALA A 98 -11.23 4.83 14.68
CA ALA A 98 -12.06 4.50 15.84
C ALA A 98 -11.26 3.80 16.97
N ASP A 99 -11.60 4.09 18.21
CA ASP A 99 -10.97 3.49 19.40
C ASP A 99 -11.14 1.97 19.42
N GLU A 100 -12.27 1.46 18.92
CA GLU A 100 -12.53 0.02 18.80
C GLU A 100 -11.55 -0.65 17.82
N THR A 101 -11.17 0.02 16.74
CA THR A 101 -10.14 -0.48 15.80
C THR A 101 -8.79 -0.55 16.50
N TRP A 102 -8.41 0.48 17.26
CA TRP A 102 -7.17 0.47 18.04
C TRP A 102 -7.19 -0.60 19.14
N ALA A 103 -8.32 -0.80 19.81
CA ALA A 103 -8.46 -1.85 20.81
C ALA A 103 -8.30 -3.25 20.21
N ALA A 104 -8.91 -3.50 19.05
CA ALA A 104 -8.76 -4.76 18.32
C ALA A 104 -7.31 -5.01 17.87
N LEU A 105 -6.64 -3.98 17.35
CA LEU A 105 -5.23 -4.06 16.95
C LEU A 105 -4.31 -4.36 18.16
N LYS A 106 -4.50 -3.66 19.27
CA LYS A 106 -3.74 -3.87 20.52
C LYS A 106 -3.99 -5.24 21.16
N ALA A 107 -5.17 -5.81 20.96
CA ALA A 107 -5.46 -7.18 21.41
C ALA A 107 -4.72 -8.24 20.59
N ARG A 108 -4.33 -7.91 19.34
CA ARG A 108 -3.76 -8.86 18.39
C ARG A 108 -2.25 -8.74 18.21
N TYR A 109 -1.70 -7.53 18.37
CA TYR A 109 -0.34 -7.17 18.00
C TYR A 109 0.36 -6.41 19.12
N ASP A 110 1.68 -6.59 19.23
CA ASP A 110 2.49 -5.86 20.21
C ASP A 110 2.74 -4.41 19.78
N GLU A 111 3.20 -3.60 20.73
CA GLU A 111 3.44 -2.16 20.51
C GLU A 111 4.46 -1.89 19.38
N THR A 112 5.49 -2.72 19.26
CA THR A 112 6.52 -2.57 18.22
C THR A 112 5.92 -2.74 16.83
N LEU A 113 5.09 -3.78 16.65
CA LEU A 113 4.41 -4.03 15.39
C LEU A 113 3.40 -2.93 15.07
N LEU A 114 2.68 -2.40 16.08
CA LEU A 114 1.75 -1.29 15.87
C LEU A 114 2.45 -0.02 15.38
N VAL A 115 3.60 0.33 15.97
CA VAL A 115 4.42 1.47 15.52
C VAL A 115 4.90 1.24 14.08
N ASN A 116 5.42 0.06 13.77
CA ASN A 116 5.87 -0.28 12.43
C ASN A 116 4.71 -0.27 11.42
N LEU A 117 3.51 -0.70 11.82
CA LEU A 117 2.32 -0.72 10.97
C LEU A 117 1.89 0.70 10.61
N VAL A 118 1.89 1.63 11.56
CA VAL A 118 1.61 3.05 11.31
C VAL A 118 2.69 3.68 10.41
N ALA A 119 3.96 3.41 10.68
CA ALA A 119 5.07 3.91 9.86
C ALA A 119 4.96 3.41 8.41
N PHE A 120 4.67 2.12 8.22
CA PHE A 120 4.44 1.51 6.92
C PHE A 120 3.22 2.11 6.20
N ALA A 121 2.11 2.33 6.91
CA ALA A 121 0.94 3.00 6.36
C ALA A 121 1.26 4.44 5.91
N GLY A 122 2.04 5.16 6.71
CA GLY A 122 2.49 6.52 6.40
C GLY A 122 3.30 6.62 5.11
N ILE A 123 4.30 5.73 4.93
CA ILE A 123 5.08 5.72 3.67
C ILE A 123 4.21 5.26 2.48
N MET A 124 3.21 4.39 2.70
CA MET A 124 2.25 4.04 1.66
C MET A 124 1.37 5.22 1.24
N VAL A 125 0.85 6.00 2.19
CA VAL A 125 0.13 7.24 1.90
C VAL A 125 1.02 8.22 1.14
N ALA A 126 2.27 8.41 1.58
CA ALA A 126 3.24 9.25 0.87
C ALA A 126 3.47 8.76 -0.57
N THR A 127 3.56 7.45 -0.78
CA THR A 127 3.74 6.83 -2.11
C THR A 127 2.52 7.08 -3.00
N CYS A 128 1.31 6.99 -2.44
CA CYS A 128 0.07 7.33 -3.14
C CYS A 128 0.02 8.81 -3.55
N VAL A 129 0.37 9.72 -2.63
CA VAL A 129 0.46 11.16 -2.91
C VAL A 129 1.48 11.43 -4.01
N PHE A 130 2.65 10.82 -3.93
CA PHE A 130 3.72 10.98 -4.90
C PHE A 130 3.27 10.54 -6.30
N THR A 131 2.80 9.30 -6.43
CA THR A 131 2.37 8.71 -7.71
C THR A 131 1.23 9.48 -8.35
N ASN A 132 0.24 9.91 -7.57
CA ASN A 132 -0.83 10.79 -8.05
C ASN A 132 -0.34 12.17 -8.49
N GLY A 133 0.62 12.75 -7.75
CA GLY A 133 1.16 14.08 -8.02
C GLY A 133 2.01 14.13 -9.29
N VAL A 134 2.84 13.11 -9.54
CA VAL A 134 3.72 13.07 -10.72
C VAL A 134 2.99 12.77 -12.03
N LYS A 135 1.76 12.23 -11.97
CA LYS A 135 0.93 11.88 -13.14
C LYS A 135 1.69 11.04 -14.17
N VAL A 136 2.43 10.06 -13.67
CA VAL A 136 3.17 9.11 -14.51
C VAL A 136 2.16 8.17 -15.16
N ASP A 137 2.33 7.92 -16.45
CA ASP A 137 1.55 6.89 -17.14
C ASP A 137 1.93 5.53 -16.55
N LEU A 138 0.92 4.69 -16.32
CA LEU A 138 1.14 3.32 -15.87
C LEU A 138 2.09 2.60 -16.83
N ASP A 139 3.06 1.87 -16.29
CA ASP A 139 3.95 1.03 -17.10
C ASP A 139 3.12 0.07 -17.97
N PRO A 140 3.40 -0.07 -19.29
CA PRO A 140 2.73 -1.06 -20.14
C PRO A 140 2.68 -2.48 -19.56
N GLU A 141 3.66 -2.88 -18.75
CA GLU A 141 3.67 -4.20 -18.08
C GLU A 141 2.58 -4.33 -17.01
N LEU A 142 2.15 -3.22 -16.41
CA LEU A 142 1.11 -3.18 -15.39
C LEU A 142 -0.31 -3.07 -15.97
N GLU A 143 -0.43 -2.68 -17.25
CA GLU A 143 -1.71 -2.45 -17.93
C GLU A 143 -2.67 -3.65 -17.84
N GLY A 144 -2.13 -4.88 -17.99
CA GLY A 144 -2.92 -6.12 -17.92
C GLY A 144 -3.47 -6.46 -16.53
N TYR A 145 -3.03 -5.77 -15.49
CA TYR A 145 -3.45 -6.01 -14.10
C TYR A 145 -4.48 -4.99 -13.60
N ARG A 146 -4.92 -4.04 -14.44
CA ARG A 146 -5.99 -3.11 -14.11
C ARG A 146 -7.28 -3.85 -13.76
N ARG A 147 -8.12 -3.27 -12.90
CA ARG A 147 -9.48 -3.76 -12.72
C ARG A 147 -10.24 -3.46 -14.02
N ASN A 148 -10.91 -4.47 -14.58
CA ASN A 148 -11.80 -4.26 -15.72
C ASN A 148 -12.91 -3.28 -15.30
N ALA A 149 -13.11 -2.22 -16.10
CA ALA A 149 -14.12 -1.19 -15.85
C ALA A 149 -15.54 -1.72 -16.00
#